data_AF-A0A955HW06-F1
#
_entry.id   AF-A0A955HW06-F1
#
_cell.length_a   1.000
_cell.length_b   1.000
_cell.length_c   1.000
_cell.angle_alpha   90.00
_cell.angle_beta   90.00
_cell.angle_gamma   90.00
#
_symmetry.space_group_name_H-M   'P 1'
#
loop_
_entity.id
_entity.type
_entity.pdbx_description
1 polymer ?
#
loop_
_entity_poly.entity_id
_entity_poly.type
_entity_poly.pdbx_seq_one_letter_code
_entity_poly.pdbx_strand_id
1 'polypeptide(L)'
;MGLKSLEIQQPVEQISPSPEQKEEERVQRVLKAGYLQRLLERSPINPNPETCSSPESAYLHDLESNYREVPEELTFEALEMDIHPDHRERISRVWRKLKNAQEKLFRVTRSARWIWKNAPSTADEGAGAVIDDMRINVNRQYRQAVKALISRFSDPQSEEVSEMTLPIWQDLEKGQRTRFYYANNTYLLALRIYYELLLEKPPEDHDGEPVLPLDHPQRGTIVLQNRYARLLAATHQSIALSKAGHHEQTKRRIRKHNLEPYWYHPLQVMLAHLVDTVPYTIEDEKLKYSPIIGTVVAAMHDMSEDTELSVEDVCQFVRTRLDQYDSSLDQVIESGYGIDRRAFKQKALDLAGRHMDDHLKAALRVLSNNTKLTPREIRTAFQAHLIPQEKIFDLLEIPAERRFGYLKGMGLKPNNEAPQSQTYQMFPEVGATELDHKMDQKMTAFLLRLNILASGYRQQVSLIGKLEDRADNLQDLEKFPIERQLSILRSTCKRLIAWAMLDYDPKNKRPLYNALPRLIDETVGQYCRIMNEYKDDITPDDEALIAQLTDWQKTVKRYKNAFI
;
A
#
# COMPACT_ATOMS: atom_id res chain seq x y z
N MET A 1 57.58 -18.66 46.51
CA MET A 1 56.90 -19.17 45.30
C MET A 1 55.43 -18.78 45.43
N GLY A 2 54.78 -18.03 44.56
CA GLY A 2 55.16 -17.31 43.35
C GLY A 2 53.95 -16.43 43.00
N LEU A 3 54.20 -15.14 42.74
CA LEU A 3 53.23 -14.19 42.22
C LEU A 3 52.76 -14.67 40.84
N LYS A 4 51.45 -14.87 40.64
CA LYS A 4 50.89 -14.99 39.30
C LYS A 4 50.51 -13.59 38.81
N SER A 5 51.14 -13.24 37.71
CA SER A 5 51.10 -11.99 36.95
C SER A 5 49.69 -11.56 36.55
N LEU A 6 49.43 -10.26 36.73
CA LEU A 6 48.42 -9.50 36.02
C LEU A 6 48.68 -9.62 34.51
N GLU A 7 47.77 -10.27 33.78
CA GLU A 7 47.69 -10.13 32.33
C GLU A 7 47.05 -8.79 32.02
N ILE A 8 47.86 -7.91 31.45
CA ILE A 8 47.43 -6.66 30.81
C ILE A 8 46.58 -7.05 29.61
N GLN A 9 45.27 -6.82 29.69
CA GLN A 9 44.40 -6.86 28.51
C GLN A 9 44.89 -5.76 27.56
N GLN A 10 45.43 -6.15 26.41
CA GLN A 10 45.75 -5.23 25.32
C GLN A 10 44.47 -4.47 24.92
N PRO A 11 44.58 -3.17 24.56
CA PRO A 11 43.45 -2.45 24.02
C PRO A 11 42.99 -3.17 22.75
N VAL A 12 41.71 -3.56 22.74
CA VAL A 12 41.04 -4.03 21.52
C VAL A 12 41.20 -2.91 20.50
N GLU A 13 42.04 -3.12 19.48
CA GLU A 13 42.08 -2.23 18.32
C GLU A 13 40.64 -2.08 17.83
N GLN A 14 40.12 -0.85 17.86
CA GLN A 14 38.85 -0.53 17.23
C GLN A 14 39.01 -0.76 15.73
N ILE A 15 38.67 -1.96 15.28
CA ILE A 15 38.62 -2.31 13.87
C ILE A 15 37.63 -1.32 13.24
N SER A 16 38.16 -0.42 12.41
CA SER A 16 37.33 0.50 11.65
C SER A 16 36.32 -0.31 10.83
N PRO A 17 35.02 0.02 10.87
CA PRO A 17 34.00 -0.79 10.20
C PRO A 17 34.28 -0.89 8.70
N SER A 18 34.12 -2.09 8.15
CA SER A 18 34.30 -2.35 6.73
C SER A 18 33.34 -1.49 5.89
N PRO A 19 33.63 -1.24 4.60
CA PRO A 19 32.70 -0.54 3.70
C PRO A 19 31.30 -1.16 3.67
N GLU A 20 31.21 -2.49 3.73
CA GLU A 20 29.94 -3.23 3.78
C GLU A 20 29.20 -2.99 5.10
N GLN A 21 29.90 -2.96 6.24
CA GLN A 21 29.31 -2.65 7.55
C GLN A 21 28.80 -1.20 7.61
N LYS A 22 29.53 -0.25 7.00
CA LYS A 22 29.11 1.16 6.91
C LYS A 22 27.84 1.31 6.06
N GLU A 23 27.77 0.59 4.93
CA GLU A 23 26.59 0.61 4.07
C GLU A 23 25.38 -0.07 4.70
N GLU A 24 25.56 -1.25 5.33
CA GLU A 24 24.48 -1.92 6.07
C GLU A 24 23.92 -1.02 7.16
N GLU A 25 24.78 -0.32 7.88
CA GLU A 25 24.31 0.58 8.93
C GLU A 25 23.58 1.79 8.36
N ARG A 26 24.08 2.38 7.27
CA ARG A 26 23.36 3.45 6.57
C ARG A 26 21.96 3.00 6.16
N VAL A 27 21.83 1.80 5.61
CA VAL A 27 20.55 1.17 5.28
C VAL A 27 19.67 1.10 6.53
N GLN A 28 20.17 0.57 7.65
CA GLN A 28 19.39 0.47 8.89
C GLN A 28 18.92 1.83 9.43
N ARG A 29 19.76 2.87 9.34
CA ARG A 29 19.40 4.24 9.75
C ARG A 29 18.25 4.78 8.89
N VAL A 30 18.36 4.66 7.57
CA VAL A 30 17.31 5.08 6.62
C VAL A 30 15.99 4.35 6.89
N LEU A 31 16.04 3.03 7.10
CA LEU A 31 14.86 2.22 7.41
C LEU A 31 14.17 2.69 8.70
N LYS A 32 14.93 2.84 9.79
CA LYS A 32 14.39 3.31 11.09
C LYS A 32 13.81 4.72 10.99
N ALA A 33 14.51 5.63 10.32
CA ALA A 33 14.04 7.00 10.12
C ALA A 33 12.71 7.01 9.36
N GLY A 34 12.62 6.28 8.24
CA GLY A 34 11.40 6.18 7.47
C GLY A 34 10.24 5.50 8.23
N TYR A 35 10.52 4.51 9.08
CA TYR A 35 9.47 3.89 9.92
C TYR A 35 8.90 4.86 10.94
N LEU A 36 9.76 5.61 11.63
CA LEU A 36 9.33 6.57 12.63
C LEU A 36 8.64 7.77 11.97
N GLN A 37 9.19 8.32 10.89
CA GLN A 37 8.56 9.43 10.17
C GLN A 37 7.12 9.09 9.79
N ARG A 38 6.90 7.89 9.23
CA ARG A 38 5.53 7.50 8.85
C ARG A 38 4.59 7.36 10.02
N LEU A 39 5.07 6.91 11.18
CA LEU A 39 4.24 6.85 12.39
C LEU A 39 3.87 8.27 12.86
N LEU A 40 4.81 9.21 12.74
CA LEU A 40 4.66 10.58 13.22
C LEU A 40 3.67 11.41 12.41
N GLU A 41 3.36 11.03 11.17
CA GLU A 41 2.36 11.71 10.33
C GLU A 41 0.92 11.31 10.63
N ARG A 42 0.71 10.23 11.37
CA ARG A 42 -0.62 9.60 11.52
C ARG A 42 -1.44 10.23 12.61
N SER A 43 -2.76 10.23 12.45
CA SER A 43 -3.67 10.54 13.55
C SER A 43 -3.78 9.33 14.50
N PRO A 44 -3.76 9.51 15.84
CA PRO A 44 -3.76 10.77 16.57
C PRO A 44 -2.36 11.22 17.03
N ILE A 45 -1.25 10.73 16.46
CA ILE A 45 0.10 11.18 16.82
C ILE A 45 0.33 12.60 16.32
N ASN A 46 0.11 12.84 15.04
CA ASN A 46 0.08 14.16 14.45
C ASN A 46 -1.27 14.83 14.73
N PRO A 47 -1.34 16.01 15.35
CA PRO A 47 -2.60 16.72 15.49
C PRO A 47 -3.03 17.44 14.20
N ASN A 48 -2.13 17.73 13.27
CA ASN A 48 -2.38 18.67 12.16
C ASN A 48 -2.08 18.04 10.79
N PRO A 49 -3.08 17.88 9.89
CA PRO A 49 -2.89 17.29 8.56
C PRO A 49 -1.95 18.10 7.67
N GLU A 50 -1.90 19.43 7.83
CA GLU A 50 -1.00 20.35 7.11
C GLU A 50 0.49 20.04 7.28
N THR A 51 0.84 19.25 8.30
CA THR A 51 2.22 18.88 8.59
C THR A 51 2.64 17.52 8.02
N CYS A 52 1.76 16.87 7.27
CA CYS A 52 2.06 15.66 6.51
C CYS A 52 2.97 15.97 5.30
N SER A 53 3.74 14.98 4.86
CA SER A 53 4.69 15.14 3.74
C SER A 53 4.05 15.29 2.36
N SER A 54 2.79 14.87 2.19
CA SER A 54 2.06 14.96 0.92
C SER A 54 0.55 15.20 1.13
N PRO A 55 -0.16 15.75 0.12
CA PRO A 55 -1.62 15.85 0.14
C PRO A 55 -2.31 14.51 0.36
N GLU A 56 -1.79 13.42 -0.22
CA GLU A 56 -2.36 12.08 -0.03
C GLU A 56 -2.15 11.56 1.40
N SER A 57 -1.03 11.92 2.04
CA SER A 57 -0.80 11.61 3.45
C SER A 57 -1.73 12.42 4.37
N ALA A 58 -1.97 13.69 4.03
CA ALA A 58 -2.95 14.53 4.73
C ALA A 58 -4.37 13.96 4.60
N TYR A 59 -4.76 13.48 3.41
CA TYR A 59 -6.05 12.83 3.23
C TYR A 59 -6.23 11.57 4.10
N LEU A 60 -5.22 10.71 4.22
CA LEU A 60 -5.32 9.59 5.17
C LEU A 60 -5.42 10.08 6.61
N HIS A 61 -4.67 11.13 6.99
CA HIS A 61 -4.75 11.71 8.33
C HIS A 61 -6.18 12.21 8.63
N ASP A 62 -6.82 12.87 7.68
CA ASP A 62 -8.20 13.34 7.81
C ASP A 62 -9.19 12.17 7.94
N LEU A 63 -9.02 11.12 7.14
CA LEU A 63 -9.82 9.89 7.29
C LEU A 63 -9.63 9.28 8.68
N GLU A 64 -8.40 9.21 9.17
CA GLU A 64 -8.11 8.72 10.51
C GLU A 64 -8.74 9.61 11.59
N SER A 65 -8.69 10.92 11.45
CA SER A 65 -9.27 11.84 12.44
C SER A 65 -10.80 11.77 12.46
N ASN A 66 -11.43 11.71 11.29
CA ASN A 66 -12.89 11.76 11.16
C ASN A 66 -13.60 10.43 11.46
N TYR A 67 -13.01 9.29 11.06
CA TYR A 67 -13.69 7.99 11.12
C TYR A 67 -13.15 7.05 12.21
N ARG A 68 -12.28 7.57 13.08
CA ARG A 68 -11.92 6.87 14.33
C ARG A 68 -12.82 7.28 15.48
N GLU A 69 -13.31 8.50 15.49
CA GLU A 69 -14.22 8.97 16.54
C GLU A 69 -15.64 8.48 16.28
N VAL A 70 -16.33 8.10 17.36
CA VAL A 70 -17.74 7.72 17.27
C VAL A 70 -18.56 9.01 17.32
N PRO A 71 -19.37 9.32 16.29
CA PRO A 71 -20.28 10.46 16.34
C PRO A 71 -21.22 10.38 17.54
N GLU A 72 -21.61 11.52 18.10
CA GLU A 72 -22.41 11.60 19.33
C GLU A 72 -23.74 10.85 19.18
N GLU A 73 -24.38 10.98 18.02
CA GLU A 73 -25.62 10.31 17.65
C GLU A 73 -25.49 8.79 17.50
N LEU A 74 -24.26 8.28 17.41
CA LEU A 74 -23.96 6.85 17.34
C LEU A 74 -23.40 6.28 18.65
N THR A 75 -23.39 7.06 19.73
CA THR A 75 -22.99 6.57 21.06
C THR A 75 -24.03 5.60 21.61
N PHE A 76 -23.62 4.73 22.54
CA PHE A 76 -24.59 3.84 23.20
C PHE A 76 -25.66 4.64 23.94
N GLU A 77 -25.26 5.72 24.61
CA GLU A 77 -26.14 6.59 25.37
C GLU A 77 -27.21 7.23 24.47
N ALA A 78 -26.85 7.64 23.25
CA ALA A 78 -27.80 8.19 22.28
C ALA A 78 -28.76 7.13 21.71
N LEU A 79 -28.28 5.91 21.49
CA LEU A 79 -29.03 4.82 20.85
C LEU A 79 -29.75 3.89 21.83
N GLU A 80 -29.56 4.04 23.15
CA GLU A 80 -29.96 3.05 24.16
C GLU A 80 -31.45 2.70 24.08
N MET A 81 -32.30 3.70 23.86
CA MET A 81 -33.75 3.53 23.80
C MET A 81 -34.20 2.83 22.52
N ASP A 82 -33.46 3.03 21.42
CA ASP A 82 -33.74 2.45 20.10
C ASP A 82 -33.19 1.03 19.96
N ILE A 83 -32.20 0.66 20.78
CA ILE A 83 -31.67 -0.70 20.83
C ILE A 83 -32.71 -1.63 21.46
N HIS A 84 -32.98 -2.77 20.80
CA HIS A 84 -33.89 -3.78 21.33
C HIS A 84 -33.44 -4.27 22.73
N PRO A 85 -34.34 -4.40 23.72
CA PRO A 85 -33.99 -4.71 25.11
C PRO A 85 -33.05 -5.90 25.30
N ASP A 86 -33.27 -6.98 24.55
CA ASP A 86 -32.46 -8.21 24.62
C ASP A 86 -30.99 -8.00 24.23
N HIS A 87 -30.71 -6.96 23.43
CA HIS A 87 -29.36 -6.63 22.97
C HIS A 87 -28.69 -5.56 23.82
N ARG A 88 -29.43 -4.77 24.61
CA ARG A 88 -28.90 -3.59 25.32
C ARG A 88 -27.69 -3.88 26.20
N GLU A 89 -27.75 -4.92 27.03
CA GLU A 89 -26.63 -5.26 27.92
C GLU A 89 -25.37 -5.65 27.12
N ARG A 90 -25.56 -6.43 26.04
CA ARG A 90 -24.49 -6.87 25.15
C ARG A 90 -23.84 -5.69 24.45
N ILE A 91 -24.63 -4.76 23.89
CA ILE A 91 -24.11 -3.57 23.23
C ILE A 91 -23.43 -2.63 24.23
N SER A 92 -24.02 -2.40 25.42
CA SER A 92 -23.43 -1.63 26.51
C SER A 92 -22.05 -2.17 26.93
N ARG A 93 -21.90 -3.50 27.00
CA ARG A 93 -20.62 -4.14 27.34
C ARG A 93 -19.56 -3.89 26.26
N VAL A 94 -19.94 -3.90 24.98
CA VAL A 94 -19.02 -3.60 23.88
C VAL A 94 -18.66 -2.13 23.84
N TRP A 95 -19.62 -1.24 24.06
CA TRP A 95 -19.38 0.20 24.18
C TRP A 95 -18.36 0.53 25.28
N ARG A 96 -18.53 -0.03 26.48
CA ARG A 96 -17.56 0.15 27.58
C ARG A 96 -16.14 -0.32 27.21
N LYS A 97 -16.01 -1.41 26.44
CA LYS A 97 -14.69 -1.86 25.94
C LYS A 97 -14.11 -0.90 24.91
N LEU A 98 -14.94 -0.37 24.02
CA LEU A 98 -14.53 0.64 23.06
C LEU A 98 -14.00 1.89 23.76
N LYS A 99 -14.74 2.42 24.75
CA LYS A 99 -14.28 3.56 25.57
C LYS A 99 -12.97 3.27 26.31
N ASN A 100 -12.85 2.09 26.92
CA ASN A 100 -11.60 1.66 27.56
C ASN A 100 -10.42 1.58 26.56
N ALA A 101 -10.67 1.11 25.34
CA ALA A 101 -9.65 1.06 24.29
C ALA A 101 -9.27 2.47 23.81
N GLN A 102 -10.25 3.37 23.66
CA GLN A 102 -10.05 4.78 23.32
C GLN A 102 -9.17 5.48 24.36
N GLU A 103 -9.48 5.32 25.65
CA GLU A 103 -8.68 5.89 26.73
C GLU A 103 -7.24 5.37 26.74
N LYS A 104 -7.04 4.06 26.51
CA LYS A 104 -5.69 3.48 26.40
C LYS A 104 -4.92 4.07 25.23
N LEU A 105 -5.56 4.21 24.06
CA LEU A 105 -4.96 4.86 22.90
C LEU A 105 -4.58 6.31 23.21
N PHE A 106 -5.46 7.08 23.84
CA PHE A 106 -5.17 8.46 24.24
C PHE A 106 -3.98 8.55 25.21
N ARG A 107 -3.96 7.73 26.26
CA ARG A 107 -2.86 7.69 27.24
C ARG A 107 -1.53 7.36 26.58
N VAL A 108 -1.49 6.31 25.76
CA VAL A 108 -0.26 5.89 25.07
C VAL A 108 0.18 6.91 24.03
N THR A 109 -0.74 7.54 23.31
CA THR A 109 -0.43 8.62 22.36
C THR A 109 0.22 9.80 23.08
N ARG A 110 -0.32 10.22 24.24
CA ARG A 110 0.27 11.28 25.07
C ARG A 110 1.66 10.89 25.56
N SER A 111 1.86 9.65 26.02
CA SER A 111 3.17 9.16 26.43
C SER A 111 4.18 9.13 25.27
N ALA A 112 3.78 8.66 24.09
CA ALA A 112 4.64 8.62 22.90
C ALA A 112 5.07 10.02 22.47
N ARG A 113 4.12 10.97 22.39
CA ARG A 113 4.40 12.39 22.11
C ARG A 113 5.37 12.99 23.12
N TRP A 114 5.21 12.67 24.41
CA TRP A 114 6.13 13.12 25.44
C TRP A 114 7.53 12.53 25.24
N ILE A 115 7.67 11.24 24.96
CA ILE A 115 8.98 10.62 24.70
C ILE A 115 9.68 11.30 23.52
N TRP A 116 9.00 11.47 22.39
CA TRP A 116 9.62 12.06 21.21
C TRP A 116 9.95 13.55 21.40
N LYS A 117 9.14 14.29 22.17
CA LYS A 117 9.46 15.69 22.52
C LYS A 117 10.71 15.81 23.41
N ASN A 118 10.99 14.80 24.23
CA ASN A 118 12.14 14.77 25.15
C ASN A 118 13.28 13.88 24.64
N ALA A 119 13.42 13.73 23.33
CA ALA A 119 14.55 13.02 22.75
C ALA A 119 15.88 13.71 23.13
N PRO A 120 16.89 12.98 23.63
CA PRO A 120 18.17 13.59 23.96
C PRO A 120 18.87 14.12 22.70
N SER A 121 19.72 15.14 22.88
CA SER A 121 20.61 15.61 21.82
C SER A 121 21.64 14.52 21.49
N THR A 122 22.20 14.60 20.29
CA THR A 122 23.22 13.64 19.82
C THR A 122 24.20 14.32 18.89
N ALA A 123 25.49 14.08 19.14
CA ALA A 123 26.61 14.55 18.34
C ALA A 123 26.93 13.63 17.14
N ASP A 124 26.16 12.57 16.90
CA ASP A 124 26.36 11.69 15.74
C ASP A 124 26.09 12.46 14.43
N GLU A 125 27.17 12.88 13.79
CA GLU A 125 27.14 13.58 12.51
C GLU A 125 26.57 12.71 11.39
N GLY A 126 26.83 11.40 11.43
CA GLY A 126 26.32 10.47 10.43
C GLY A 126 24.80 10.29 10.52
N ALA A 127 24.20 10.42 11.70
CA ALA A 127 22.75 10.47 11.85
C ALA A 127 22.17 11.78 11.30
N GLY A 128 22.89 12.90 11.49
CA GLY A 128 22.54 14.19 10.88
C GLY A 128 22.53 14.12 9.34
N ALA A 129 23.63 13.64 8.76
CA ALA A 129 23.78 13.47 7.33
C ALA A 129 22.68 12.59 6.72
N VAL A 130 22.31 11.47 7.36
CA VAL A 130 21.19 10.63 6.88
C VAL A 130 19.88 11.42 6.82
N ILE A 131 19.53 12.20 7.85
CA ILE A 131 18.28 12.97 7.86
C ILE A 131 18.29 14.09 6.81
N ASP A 132 19.45 14.70 6.58
CA ASP A 132 19.59 15.80 5.62
C ASP A 132 19.61 15.28 4.17
N ASP A 133 20.15 14.08 3.93
CA ASP A 133 20.24 13.44 2.62
C ASP A 133 18.96 12.70 2.19
N MET A 134 18.12 12.29 3.14
CA MET A 134 16.87 11.56 2.85
C MET A 134 15.84 12.46 2.17
N ARG A 135 15.20 11.97 1.10
CA ARG A 135 14.06 12.67 0.47
C ARG A 135 12.83 12.77 1.37
N ILE A 136 12.68 11.84 2.30
CA ILE A 136 11.55 11.83 3.25
C ILE A 136 11.61 13.07 4.13
N ASN A 137 10.61 13.94 3.98
CA ASN A 137 10.51 15.14 4.80
C ASN A 137 10.12 14.77 6.23
N VAL A 138 11.10 14.85 7.14
CA VAL A 138 10.87 14.73 8.58
C VAL A 138 10.45 16.09 9.12
N ASN A 139 9.22 16.19 9.62
CA ASN A 139 8.70 17.38 10.28
C ASN A 139 9.72 17.90 11.32
N ARG A 140 10.03 19.20 11.25
CA ARG A 140 11.01 19.88 12.10
C ARG A 140 10.83 19.57 13.58
N GLN A 141 9.58 19.47 14.05
CA GLN A 141 9.26 19.15 15.45
C GLN A 141 9.83 17.79 15.90
N TYR A 142 9.97 16.83 14.98
CA TYR A 142 10.39 15.47 15.29
C TYR A 142 11.78 15.10 14.76
N ARG A 143 12.48 16.02 14.06
CA ARG A 143 13.85 15.77 13.56
C ARG A 143 14.80 15.29 14.65
N GLN A 144 14.71 15.87 15.86
CA GLN A 144 15.54 15.46 16.99
C GLN A 144 15.25 14.02 17.43
N ALA A 145 13.97 13.63 17.51
CA ALA A 145 13.58 12.27 17.87
C ALA A 145 14.04 11.24 16.82
N VAL A 146 13.91 11.58 15.54
CA VAL A 146 14.42 10.73 14.45
C VAL A 146 15.94 10.62 14.51
N LYS A 147 16.65 11.73 14.76
CA LYS A 147 18.11 11.74 14.91
C LYS A 147 18.54 10.84 16.07
N ALA A 148 17.95 11.03 17.26
CA ALA A 148 18.22 10.21 18.43
C ALA A 148 17.92 8.72 18.19
N LEU A 149 16.87 8.37 17.44
CA LEU A 149 16.54 6.98 17.12
C LEU A 149 17.63 6.29 16.26
N ILE A 150 18.24 7.02 15.33
CA ILE A 150 19.18 6.45 14.34
C ILE A 150 20.65 6.66 14.72
N SER A 151 20.93 7.48 15.72
CA SER A 151 22.29 7.69 16.24
C SER A 151 22.88 6.42 16.83
N ARG A 152 24.17 6.22 16.56
CA ARG A 152 25.01 5.23 17.24
C ARG A 152 25.15 5.61 18.71
N PHE A 153 25.38 4.57 19.50
CA PHE A 153 26.03 4.71 20.80
C PHE A 153 27.47 5.14 20.55
N SER A 154 27.70 6.44 20.58
CA SER A 154 29.03 7.01 20.50
C SER A 154 29.08 8.17 21.50
N ASP A 155 29.27 7.82 22.77
CA ASP A 155 30.35 8.30 23.62
C ASP A 155 30.03 7.97 25.10
N PRO A 156 30.83 7.13 25.80
CA PRO A 156 30.75 7.00 27.25
C PRO A 156 31.11 8.29 28.01
N GLN A 157 31.63 9.31 27.32
CA GLN A 157 32.14 10.54 27.94
C GLN A 157 31.24 11.77 27.84
N SER A 158 29.98 11.66 27.36
CA SER A 158 29.03 12.75 27.59
C SER A 158 28.56 12.72 29.05
N GLU A 159 29.40 13.24 29.95
CA GLU A 159 29.01 13.71 31.28
C GLU A 159 28.03 14.88 31.13
N GLU A 160 26.81 14.61 30.68
CA GLU A 160 25.71 15.53 30.88
C GLU A 160 24.76 14.96 31.93
N VAL A 161 24.53 15.77 32.96
CA VAL A 161 23.67 15.56 34.11
C VAL A 161 22.21 15.56 33.66
N SER A 162 21.80 14.54 32.91
CA SER A 162 20.42 14.25 32.55
C SER A 162 20.10 12.82 32.97
N GLU A 163 19.03 12.63 33.74
CA GLU A 163 18.59 11.30 34.21
C GLU A 163 18.25 10.33 33.05
N MET A 164 18.08 10.84 31.82
CA MET A 164 17.72 10.05 30.65
C MET A 164 18.83 10.06 29.59
N THR A 165 19.60 8.98 29.55
CA THR A 165 20.64 8.74 28.53
C THR A 165 20.04 8.29 27.20
N LEU A 166 20.79 8.45 26.09
CA LEU A 166 20.35 8.00 24.75
C LEU A 166 19.92 6.52 24.70
N PRO A 167 20.64 5.54 25.28
CA PRO A 167 20.20 4.15 25.33
C PRO A 167 18.89 3.94 26.09
N ILE A 168 18.74 4.59 27.25
CA ILE A 168 17.51 4.50 28.05
C ILE A 168 16.34 5.08 27.25
N TRP A 169 16.54 6.23 26.60
CA TRP A 169 15.51 6.82 25.76
C TRP A 169 15.11 5.93 24.57
N GLN A 170 16.08 5.34 23.87
CA GLN A 170 15.80 4.45 22.72
C GLN A 170 15.00 3.20 23.14
N ASP A 171 15.29 2.62 24.30
CA ASP A 171 14.54 1.48 24.84
C ASP A 171 13.11 1.88 25.24
N LEU A 172 12.95 3.02 25.93
CA LEU A 172 11.64 3.57 26.28
C LEU A 172 10.81 3.90 25.03
N GLU A 173 11.42 4.49 24.01
CA GLU A 173 10.78 4.83 22.74
C GLU A 173 10.29 3.57 22.02
N LYS A 174 11.12 2.53 21.93
CA LYS A 174 10.72 1.23 21.38
C LYS A 174 9.52 0.67 22.14
N GLY A 175 9.56 0.69 23.47
CA GLY A 175 8.46 0.23 24.32
C GLY A 175 7.15 1.00 24.07
N GLN A 176 7.21 2.33 23.97
CA GLN A 176 6.01 3.13 23.71
C GLN A 176 5.49 2.98 22.29
N ARG A 177 6.36 2.87 21.28
CA ARG A 177 5.95 2.61 19.90
C ARG A 177 5.17 1.29 19.81
N THR A 178 5.64 0.23 20.46
CA THR A 178 4.93 -1.06 20.54
C THR A 178 3.57 -0.92 21.23
N ARG A 179 3.51 -0.24 22.37
CA ARG A 179 2.24 0.02 23.08
C ARG A 179 1.26 0.81 22.21
N PHE A 180 1.75 1.77 21.42
CA PHE A 180 0.90 2.59 20.55
C PHE A 180 0.26 1.73 19.47
N TYR A 181 1.04 0.92 18.75
CA TYR A 181 0.50 0.03 17.73
C TYR A 181 -0.55 -0.93 18.30
N TYR A 182 -0.29 -1.49 19.48
CA TYR A 182 -1.24 -2.36 20.16
C TYR A 182 -2.55 -1.64 20.52
N ALA A 183 -2.46 -0.46 21.13
CA ALA A 183 -3.62 0.33 21.52
C ALA A 183 -4.43 0.80 20.30
N ASN A 184 -3.75 1.24 19.25
CA ASN A 184 -4.34 1.67 17.97
C ASN A 184 -5.19 0.55 17.36
N ASN A 185 -4.62 -0.65 17.24
CA ASN A 185 -5.30 -1.79 16.64
C ASN A 185 -6.45 -2.29 17.51
N THR A 186 -6.25 -2.33 18.82
CA THR A 186 -7.31 -2.71 19.78
C THR A 186 -8.51 -1.78 19.67
N TYR A 187 -8.25 -0.48 19.54
CA TYR A 187 -9.30 0.52 19.40
C TYR A 187 -10.06 0.37 18.07
N LEU A 188 -9.36 0.28 16.94
CA LEU A 188 -10.01 0.10 15.63
C LEU A 188 -10.83 -1.19 15.56
N LEU A 189 -10.35 -2.27 16.16
CA LEU A 189 -11.10 -3.53 16.26
C LEU A 189 -12.36 -3.36 17.10
N ALA A 190 -12.26 -2.76 18.28
CA ALA A 190 -13.41 -2.51 19.14
C ALA A 190 -14.45 -1.59 18.44
N LEU A 191 -13.98 -0.59 17.69
CA LEU A 191 -14.81 0.34 16.93
C LEU A 191 -15.61 -0.38 15.85
N ARG A 192 -14.92 -1.21 15.04
CA ARG A 192 -15.58 -2.03 14.02
C ARG A 192 -16.62 -2.98 14.62
N ILE A 193 -16.26 -3.69 15.70
CA ILE A 193 -17.17 -4.62 16.37
C ILE A 193 -18.41 -3.89 16.86
N TYR A 194 -18.25 -2.70 17.44
CA TYR A 194 -19.36 -1.89 17.88
C TYR A 194 -20.33 -1.57 16.74
N TYR A 195 -19.83 -1.05 15.61
CA TYR A 195 -20.68 -0.76 14.45
C TYR A 195 -21.29 -2.01 13.79
N GLU A 196 -20.52 -3.10 13.69
CA GLU A 196 -21.01 -4.37 13.14
C GLU A 196 -22.17 -4.92 13.98
N LEU A 197 -22.07 -4.85 15.31
CA LEU A 197 -23.15 -5.30 16.21
C LEU A 197 -24.39 -4.39 16.14
N LEU A 198 -24.23 -3.07 16.02
CA LEU A 198 -25.36 -2.17 15.81
C LEU A 198 -26.13 -2.49 14.50
N LEU A 199 -25.43 -3.04 13.50
CA LEU A 199 -26.02 -3.45 12.22
C LEU A 199 -26.54 -4.88 12.19
N GLU A 200 -26.32 -5.67 13.25
CA GLU A 200 -26.66 -7.09 13.31
C GLU A 200 -28.15 -7.32 13.06
N LYS A 201 -28.42 -8.24 12.14
CA LYS A 201 -29.75 -8.76 11.82
C LYS A 201 -29.93 -10.12 12.49
N PRO A 202 -31.17 -10.52 12.82
CA PRO A 202 -31.44 -11.91 13.19
C PRO A 202 -31.00 -12.87 12.07
N PRO A 203 -30.58 -14.11 12.41
CA PRO A 203 -30.39 -15.15 11.42
C PRO A 203 -31.69 -15.37 10.62
N GLU A 204 -31.58 -15.71 9.34
CA GLU A 204 -32.74 -15.88 8.43
C GLU A 204 -33.77 -16.93 8.94
N ASP A 205 -33.35 -17.87 9.78
CA ASP A 205 -34.17 -18.95 10.34
C ASP A 205 -34.65 -18.70 11.79
N HIS A 206 -34.52 -17.47 12.32
CA HIS A 206 -34.89 -17.13 13.69
C HIS A 206 -35.79 -15.86 13.75
N ASP A 207 -36.87 -15.92 14.53
CA ASP A 207 -37.80 -14.80 14.82
C ASP A 207 -37.19 -13.71 15.72
N GLY A 208 -35.87 -13.51 15.70
CA GLY A 208 -35.20 -12.51 16.54
C GLY A 208 -35.42 -11.09 16.02
N GLU A 209 -35.49 -10.11 16.91
CA GLU A 209 -35.47 -8.70 16.52
C GLU A 209 -34.02 -8.24 16.23
N PRO A 210 -33.80 -7.36 15.22
CA PRO A 210 -32.49 -6.77 14.96
C PRO A 210 -32.03 -5.89 16.13
N VAL A 211 -30.72 -5.59 16.20
CA VAL A 211 -30.20 -4.74 17.28
C VAL A 211 -30.79 -3.33 17.23
N LEU A 212 -30.82 -2.75 16.02
CA LEU A 212 -31.55 -1.51 15.71
C LEU A 212 -32.62 -1.81 14.66
N PRO A 213 -33.81 -1.17 14.72
CA PRO A 213 -34.85 -1.29 13.70
C PRO A 213 -34.29 -1.10 12.29
N LEU A 214 -34.74 -1.90 11.31
CA LEU A 214 -34.15 -1.89 9.95
C LEU A 214 -34.32 -0.55 9.22
N ASP A 215 -35.32 0.23 9.60
CA ASP A 215 -35.65 1.57 9.10
C ASP A 215 -35.09 2.71 9.98
N HIS A 216 -34.30 2.39 11.01
CA HIS A 216 -33.74 3.37 11.92
C HIS A 216 -32.86 4.41 11.17
N PRO A 217 -33.05 5.73 11.40
CA PRO A 217 -32.46 6.79 10.60
C PRO A 217 -30.93 6.77 10.59
N GLN A 218 -30.31 6.31 11.68
CA GLN A 218 -28.84 6.27 11.80
C GLN A 218 -28.18 5.08 11.11
N ARG A 219 -28.92 4.10 10.58
CA ARG A 219 -28.29 2.89 9.99
C ARG A 219 -27.38 3.22 8.80
N GLY A 220 -27.74 4.20 7.98
CA GLY A 220 -26.89 4.68 6.88
C GLY A 220 -25.55 5.21 7.38
N THR A 221 -25.58 6.08 8.41
CA THR A 221 -24.38 6.63 9.05
C THR A 221 -23.51 5.53 9.66
N ILE A 222 -24.11 4.56 10.37
CA ILE A 222 -23.39 3.43 10.98
C ILE A 222 -22.70 2.57 9.90
N VAL A 223 -23.39 2.30 8.78
CA VAL A 223 -22.82 1.57 7.65
C VAL A 223 -21.60 2.31 7.09
N LEU A 224 -21.73 3.62 6.87
CA LEU A 224 -20.64 4.46 6.36
C LEU A 224 -19.43 4.46 7.30
N GLN A 225 -19.65 4.73 8.58
CA GLN A 225 -18.62 4.71 9.63
C GLN A 225 -17.91 3.35 9.70
N ASN A 226 -18.66 2.26 9.63
CA ASN A 226 -18.08 0.91 9.61
C ASN A 226 -17.21 0.67 8.37
N ARG A 227 -17.64 1.11 7.18
CA ARG A 227 -16.85 0.97 5.95
C ARG A 227 -15.50 1.68 6.06
N TYR A 228 -15.50 2.92 6.54
CA TYR A 228 -14.25 3.66 6.76
C TYR A 228 -13.39 3.04 7.87
N ALA A 229 -13.97 2.59 8.99
CA ALA A 229 -13.22 1.89 10.03
C ALA A 229 -12.55 0.60 9.51
N ARG A 230 -13.24 -0.15 8.64
CA ARG A 230 -12.66 -1.32 7.94
C ARG A 230 -11.56 -0.93 6.97
N LEU A 231 -11.75 0.14 6.19
CA LEU A 231 -10.72 0.66 5.30
C LEU A 231 -9.47 1.07 6.08
N LEU A 232 -9.60 1.84 7.17
CA LEU A 232 -8.48 2.25 8.01
C LEU A 232 -7.72 1.05 8.59
N ALA A 233 -8.43 0.04 9.07
CA ALA A 233 -7.81 -1.20 9.55
C ALA A 233 -7.00 -1.89 8.44
N ALA A 234 -7.60 -2.04 7.25
CA ALA A 234 -6.93 -2.64 6.09
C ALA A 234 -5.70 -1.83 5.64
N THR A 235 -5.79 -0.50 5.62
CA THR A 235 -4.68 0.41 5.34
C THR A 235 -3.52 0.18 6.31
N HIS A 236 -3.78 0.15 7.63
CA HIS A 236 -2.70 0.02 8.61
C HIS A 236 -2.01 -1.34 8.54
N GLN A 237 -2.81 -2.39 8.35
CA GLN A 237 -2.29 -3.74 8.22
C GLN A 237 -1.49 -3.88 6.92
N SER A 238 -2.01 -3.42 5.79
CA SER A 238 -1.32 -3.53 4.51
C SER A 238 0.01 -2.78 4.53
N ILE A 239 0.07 -1.57 5.10
CA ILE A 239 1.35 -0.85 5.28
C ILE A 239 2.31 -1.65 6.16
N ALA A 240 1.84 -2.21 7.28
CA ALA A 240 2.69 -2.99 8.19
C ALA A 240 3.27 -4.24 7.51
N LEU A 241 2.44 -4.93 6.70
CA LEU A 241 2.88 -6.08 5.92
C LEU A 241 3.90 -5.69 4.84
N SER A 242 3.69 -4.55 4.18
CA SER A 242 4.58 -4.04 3.13
C SER A 242 5.94 -3.73 3.72
N LYS A 243 5.95 -3.04 4.88
CA LYS A 243 7.15 -2.78 5.66
C LYS A 243 7.90 -4.07 5.99
N ALA A 244 7.21 -5.06 6.55
CA ALA A 244 7.83 -6.31 6.96
C ALA A 244 8.43 -7.07 5.76
N GLY A 245 7.67 -7.22 4.67
CA GLY A 245 8.16 -7.89 3.47
C GLY A 245 9.37 -7.21 2.83
N HIS A 246 9.30 -5.89 2.67
CA HIS A 246 10.41 -5.13 2.07
C HIS A 246 11.60 -4.94 3.03
N HIS A 247 11.42 -5.06 4.34
CA HIS A 247 12.52 -5.07 5.31
C HIS A 247 13.45 -6.26 5.12
N GLU A 248 12.89 -7.42 4.77
CA GLU A 248 13.61 -8.69 4.59
C GLU A 248 14.22 -8.84 3.19
N GLN A 249 14.15 -7.81 2.33
CA GLN A 249 14.74 -7.88 1.00
C GLN A 249 16.26 -8.10 1.09
N THR A 250 16.75 -9.13 0.40
CA THR A 250 18.17 -9.43 0.34
C THR A 250 18.97 -8.34 -0.39
N LYS A 251 18.33 -7.59 -1.30
CA LYS A 251 18.91 -6.49 -2.06
C LYS A 251 17.91 -5.34 -2.18
N ARG A 252 18.38 -4.09 -2.20
CA ARG A 252 17.58 -2.87 -2.46
C ARG A 252 16.50 -2.54 -1.41
N ARG A 253 16.74 -2.86 -0.12
CA ARG A 253 15.90 -2.40 1.01
C ARG A 253 15.68 -0.89 1.04
N ILE A 254 16.61 -0.14 0.45
CA ILE A 254 16.48 1.29 0.15
C ILE A 254 16.49 1.51 -1.37
N ARG A 255 15.69 2.47 -1.84
CA ARG A 255 15.73 2.90 -3.25
C ARG A 255 17.04 3.65 -3.50
N LYS A 256 17.79 3.17 -4.50
CA LYS A 256 19.16 3.61 -4.81
C LYS A 256 19.32 5.12 -5.01
N HIS A 257 18.27 5.79 -5.49
CA HIS A 257 18.34 7.19 -5.90
C HIS A 257 17.69 8.17 -4.92
N ASN A 258 16.92 7.69 -3.95
CA ASN A 258 16.12 8.55 -3.07
C ASN A 258 16.53 8.45 -1.59
N LEU A 259 17.36 7.46 -1.23
CA LEU A 259 17.63 7.11 0.17
C LEU A 259 16.32 6.93 0.95
N GLU A 260 15.33 6.30 0.32
CA GLU A 260 14.05 5.99 0.92
C GLU A 260 13.94 4.48 1.14
N PRO A 261 13.32 4.01 2.23
CA PRO A 261 12.95 2.62 2.35
C PRO A 261 12.10 2.16 1.16
N TYR A 262 12.33 0.96 0.64
CA TYR A 262 11.64 0.49 -0.57
C TYR A 262 10.10 0.53 -0.45
N TRP A 263 9.58 0.18 0.72
CA TRP A 263 8.14 0.15 1.01
C TRP A 263 7.44 1.53 0.94
N TYR A 264 8.19 2.64 0.84
CA TYR A 264 7.58 3.96 0.59
C TYR A 264 6.88 4.04 -0.76
N HIS A 265 7.39 3.35 -1.78
CA HIS A 265 6.73 3.36 -3.09
C HIS A 265 5.35 2.68 -3.05
N PRO A 266 5.21 1.42 -2.57
CA PRO A 266 3.88 0.84 -2.36
C PRO A 266 2.98 1.64 -1.41
N LEU A 267 3.56 2.35 -0.43
CA LEU A 267 2.80 3.29 0.39
C LEU A 267 2.23 4.44 -0.46
N GLN A 268 3.01 5.11 -1.29
CA GLN A 268 2.54 6.23 -2.12
C GLN A 268 1.47 5.78 -3.12
N VAL A 269 1.66 4.63 -3.76
CA VAL A 269 0.66 4.02 -4.64
C VAL A 269 -0.66 3.77 -3.91
N MET A 270 -0.59 3.26 -2.68
CA MET A 270 -1.77 3.05 -1.83
C MET A 270 -2.40 4.38 -1.38
N LEU A 271 -1.61 5.41 -1.04
CA LEU A 271 -2.11 6.73 -0.67
C LEU A 271 -2.81 7.43 -1.85
N ALA A 272 -2.25 7.33 -3.05
CA ALA A 272 -2.86 7.82 -4.28
C ALA A 272 -4.21 7.13 -4.53
N HIS A 273 -4.26 5.79 -4.41
CA HIS A 273 -5.50 5.02 -4.49
C HIS A 273 -6.58 5.51 -3.48
N LEU A 274 -6.18 5.84 -2.24
CA LEU A 274 -7.10 6.36 -1.24
C LEU A 274 -7.72 7.70 -1.69
N VAL A 275 -6.93 8.60 -2.27
CA VAL A 275 -7.43 9.89 -2.75
C VAL A 275 -8.28 9.75 -4.02
N ASP A 276 -7.83 8.91 -4.95
CA ASP A 276 -8.34 8.93 -6.32
C ASP A 276 -9.56 8.04 -6.53
N THR A 277 -9.85 7.13 -5.60
CA THR A 277 -10.90 6.13 -5.77
C THR A 277 -11.84 6.01 -4.57
N VAL A 278 -11.36 6.09 -3.33
CA VAL A 278 -12.18 5.85 -2.14
C VAL A 278 -13.36 6.82 -2.03
N PRO A 279 -13.22 8.15 -2.25
CA PRO A 279 -14.35 9.08 -2.15
C PRO A 279 -15.54 8.72 -3.03
N TYR A 280 -15.29 8.00 -4.13
CA TYR A 280 -16.30 7.67 -5.13
C TYR A 280 -16.87 6.26 -4.96
N THR A 281 -16.30 5.46 -4.06
CA THR A 281 -16.59 4.02 -3.98
C THR A 281 -17.06 3.55 -2.61
N ILE A 282 -16.63 4.20 -1.54
CA ILE A 282 -16.95 3.74 -0.19
C ILE A 282 -18.40 4.06 0.22
N GLU A 283 -18.95 5.13 -0.32
CA GLU A 283 -20.30 5.60 0.00
C GLU A 283 -21.37 4.92 -0.87
N ASP A 284 -21.02 4.47 -2.08
CA ASP A 284 -21.96 3.83 -3.01
C ASP A 284 -22.05 2.31 -2.81
N GLU A 285 -23.20 1.84 -2.33
CA GLU A 285 -23.52 0.42 -2.14
C GLU A 285 -23.53 -0.40 -3.43
N LYS A 286 -23.70 0.24 -4.59
CA LYS A 286 -23.98 -0.45 -5.86
C LYS A 286 -22.74 -0.79 -6.65
N LEU A 287 -21.58 -0.28 -6.27
CA LEU A 287 -20.34 -0.55 -7.01
C LEU A 287 -19.82 -1.94 -6.68
N LYS A 288 -19.56 -2.74 -7.72
CA LYS A 288 -18.89 -4.04 -7.62
C LYS A 288 -17.41 -3.91 -7.23
N TYR A 289 -16.97 -2.73 -6.75
CA TYR A 289 -15.59 -2.41 -6.40
C TYR A 289 -15.40 -2.42 -4.88
N SER A 290 -14.38 -3.13 -4.35
CA SER A 290 -14.05 -3.10 -2.92
C SER A 290 -12.81 -2.24 -2.66
N PRO A 291 -12.95 -1.07 -2.00
CA PRO A 291 -11.82 -0.20 -1.63
C PRO A 291 -10.79 -0.90 -0.74
N ILE A 292 -11.24 -1.86 0.09
CA ILE A 292 -10.38 -2.65 0.96
C ILE A 292 -9.41 -3.49 0.12
N ILE A 293 -9.91 -4.21 -0.88
CA ILE A 293 -9.06 -5.03 -1.76
C ILE A 293 -8.15 -4.13 -2.59
N GLY A 294 -8.65 -2.99 -3.10
CA GLY A 294 -7.83 -2.00 -3.81
C GLY A 294 -6.64 -1.53 -2.98
N THR A 295 -6.88 -1.20 -1.71
CA THR A 295 -5.86 -0.77 -0.74
C THR A 295 -4.83 -1.86 -0.50
N VAL A 296 -5.26 -3.11 -0.27
CA VAL A 296 -4.34 -4.24 -0.09
C VAL A 296 -3.50 -4.46 -1.36
N VAL A 297 -4.13 -4.48 -2.54
CA VAL A 297 -3.42 -4.67 -3.81
C VAL A 297 -2.37 -3.57 -4.02
N ALA A 298 -2.74 -2.30 -3.81
CA ALA A 298 -1.83 -1.17 -3.98
C ALA A 298 -0.62 -1.25 -3.03
N ALA A 299 -0.82 -1.61 -1.76
CA ALA A 299 0.26 -1.70 -0.79
C ALA A 299 1.18 -2.93 -0.97
N MET A 300 0.68 -4.00 -1.60
CA MET A 300 1.36 -5.30 -1.71
C MET A 300 1.86 -5.62 -3.13
N HIS A 301 1.61 -4.76 -4.13
CA HIS A 301 1.81 -5.09 -5.54
C HIS A 301 3.24 -5.57 -5.88
N ASP A 302 4.24 -4.96 -5.25
CA ASP A 302 5.67 -5.28 -5.46
C ASP A 302 6.16 -6.46 -4.62
N MET A 303 5.42 -6.92 -3.61
CA MET A 303 5.95 -7.89 -2.66
C MET A 303 6.38 -9.19 -3.33
N SER A 304 5.56 -9.71 -4.25
CA SER A 304 5.92 -10.95 -4.96
C SER A 304 6.92 -10.78 -6.11
N GLU A 305 7.19 -9.55 -6.51
CA GLU A 305 8.19 -9.25 -7.55
C GLU A 305 9.57 -9.01 -6.93
N ASP A 306 9.62 -8.32 -5.80
CA ASP A 306 10.86 -7.81 -5.21
C ASP A 306 11.26 -8.48 -3.88
N THR A 307 10.49 -9.45 -3.38
CA THR A 307 10.83 -10.24 -2.19
C THR A 307 10.83 -11.74 -2.51
N GLU A 308 11.20 -12.57 -1.55
CA GLU A 308 11.16 -14.04 -1.69
C GLU A 308 9.74 -14.61 -1.56
N LEU A 309 8.74 -13.78 -1.23
CA LEU A 309 7.36 -14.20 -1.01
C LEU A 309 6.66 -14.47 -2.35
N SER A 310 5.95 -15.60 -2.46
CA SER A 310 5.02 -15.83 -3.57
C SER A 310 3.73 -15.03 -3.42
N VAL A 311 2.92 -14.94 -4.48
CA VAL A 311 1.57 -14.33 -4.37
C VAL A 311 0.71 -15.11 -3.37
N GLU A 312 0.86 -16.44 -3.33
CA GLU A 312 0.21 -17.31 -2.35
C GLU A 312 0.62 -16.97 -0.92
N ASP A 313 1.92 -16.76 -0.67
CA ASP A 313 2.42 -16.37 0.65
C ASP A 313 1.84 -15.02 1.06
N VAL A 314 1.85 -14.03 0.17
CA VAL A 314 1.26 -12.71 0.42
C VAL A 314 -0.23 -12.83 0.72
N CYS A 315 -1.00 -13.57 -0.08
CA CYS A 315 -2.44 -13.77 0.15
C CYS A 315 -2.70 -14.51 1.47
N GLN A 316 -1.91 -15.54 1.79
CA GLN A 316 -2.03 -16.28 3.04
C GLN A 316 -1.64 -15.41 4.24
N PHE A 317 -0.63 -14.57 4.11
CA PHE A 317 -0.22 -13.62 5.13
C PHE A 317 -1.32 -12.59 5.35
N VAL A 318 -1.84 -11.99 4.29
CA VAL A 318 -3.02 -11.09 4.31
C VAL A 318 -4.23 -11.79 4.93
N ARG A 319 -4.58 -13.03 4.56
CA ARG A 319 -5.70 -13.77 5.16
C ARG A 319 -5.50 -14.05 6.64
N THR A 320 -4.26 -14.38 7.03
CA THR A 320 -3.93 -14.70 8.41
C THR A 320 -3.82 -13.43 9.26
N ARG A 321 -3.40 -12.31 8.67
CA ARG A 321 -2.93 -11.07 9.32
C ARG A 321 -3.80 -9.82 9.09
N LEU A 322 -4.72 -9.81 8.12
CA LEU A 322 -5.82 -8.81 8.03
C LEU A 322 -6.70 -8.83 9.29
N ASP A 323 -6.59 -9.87 10.09
CA ASP A 323 -7.20 -9.97 11.40
C ASP A 323 -6.19 -10.31 12.51
N GLN A 324 -4.88 -10.27 12.22
CA GLN A 324 -3.81 -10.57 13.19
C GLN A 324 -2.53 -9.72 12.98
N TYR A 325 -2.13 -9.07 14.07
CA TYR A 325 -0.83 -8.53 14.49
C TYR A 325 0.40 -8.68 13.57
N ASP A 326 1.28 -7.69 13.63
CA ASP A 326 2.69 -7.79 13.26
C ASP A 326 3.33 -9.08 13.85
N SER A 327 4.04 -9.85 13.03
CA SER A 327 4.64 -11.14 13.39
C SER A 327 5.81 -11.06 14.37
N SER A 328 6.23 -9.86 14.75
CA SER A 328 7.22 -9.65 15.81
C SER A 328 6.66 -9.70 17.24
N LEU A 329 5.33 -9.89 17.41
CA LEU A 329 4.67 -9.81 18.72
C LEU A 329 3.74 -11.01 18.97
N ASP A 330 4.04 -11.70 20.07
CA ASP A 330 3.57 -13.04 20.41
C ASP A 330 2.08 -13.15 20.80
N GLN A 331 1.57 -14.38 20.71
CA GLN A 331 0.18 -14.80 20.74
C GLN A 331 -0.43 -14.89 22.15
N VAL A 332 -0.84 -13.80 22.80
CA VAL A 332 -1.75 -13.91 23.97
C VAL A 332 -2.73 -12.74 24.03
N ILE A 333 -3.89 -12.90 23.38
CA ILE A 333 -5.08 -12.12 23.69
C ILE A 333 -6.25 -13.09 23.83
N GLU A 334 -6.80 -13.16 25.03
CA GLU A 334 -8.10 -13.77 25.29
C GLU A 334 -9.20 -12.83 24.78
N SER A 335 -10.13 -13.38 23.99
CA SER A 335 -11.31 -12.68 23.50
C SER A 335 -12.20 -12.29 24.69
N GLY A 336 -12.19 -11.01 25.05
CA GLY A 336 -13.10 -10.49 26.08
C GLY A 336 -14.56 -10.47 25.66
N TYR A 337 -14.92 -10.87 24.43
CA TYR A 337 -16.24 -10.71 23.82
C TYR A 337 -17.25 -11.82 24.16
N GLY A 338 -16.91 -12.79 25.02
CA GLY A 338 -17.82 -13.87 25.41
C GLY A 338 -18.11 -14.89 24.29
N ILE A 339 -17.35 -14.80 23.19
CA ILE A 339 -17.33 -15.74 22.07
C ILE A 339 -15.91 -16.28 21.97
N ASP A 340 -15.76 -17.58 21.73
CA ASP A 340 -14.47 -18.21 21.45
C ASP A 340 -13.74 -17.43 20.34
N ARG A 341 -12.46 -17.08 20.57
CA ARG A 341 -11.65 -16.25 19.66
C ARG A 341 -11.58 -16.84 18.25
N ARG A 342 -11.52 -18.18 18.12
CA ARG A 342 -11.48 -18.85 16.81
C ARG A 342 -12.83 -18.78 16.12
N ALA A 343 -13.93 -18.96 16.84
CA ALA A 343 -15.28 -18.81 16.30
C ALA A 343 -15.56 -17.36 15.84
N PHE A 344 -15.13 -16.38 16.63
CA PHE A 344 -15.24 -14.95 16.28
C PHE A 344 -14.38 -14.58 15.07
N LYS A 345 -13.10 -15.01 15.05
CA LYS A 345 -12.21 -14.85 13.90
C LYS A 345 -12.78 -15.52 12.65
N GLN A 346 -13.32 -16.73 12.78
CA GLN A 346 -13.93 -17.44 11.67
C GLN A 346 -15.17 -16.70 11.16
N LYS A 347 -16.03 -16.17 12.04
CA LYS A 347 -17.19 -15.35 11.67
C LYS A 347 -16.78 -14.04 10.95
N ALA A 348 -15.73 -13.36 11.43
CA ALA A 348 -15.18 -12.17 10.78
C ALA A 348 -14.52 -12.46 9.42
N LEU A 349 -13.80 -13.58 9.30
CA LEU A 349 -13.20 -14.06 8.05
C LEU A 349 -14.27 -14.56 7.05
N ASP A 350 -15.31 -15.23 7.53
CA ASP A 350 -16.44 -15.69 6.71
C ASP A 350 -17.26 -14.49 6.20
N LEU A 351 -17.37 -13.42 6.99
CA LEU A 351 -17.96 -12.13 6.59
C LEU A 351 -17.04 -11.32 5.65
N ALA A 352 -15.72 -11.48 5.73
CA ALA A 352 -14.78 -10.98 4.72
C ALA A 352 -14.85 -11.78 3.41
N GLY A 353 -15.37 -13.01 3.46
CA GLY A 353 -15.77 -13.84 2.33
C GLY A 353 -14.60 -14.55 1.64
N ARG A 354 -14.79 -15.83 1.29
CA ARG A 354 -13.84 -16.61 0.44
C ARG A 354 -13.58 -15.95 -0.92
N HIS A 355 -14.48 -15.09 -1.38
CA HIS A 355 -14.35 -14.33 -2.63
C HIS A 355 -13.22 -13.29 -2.59
N MET A 356 -12.88 -12.76 -1.41
CA MET A 356 -11.80 -11.78 -1.26
C MET A 356 -10.43 -12.37 -1.64
N ASP A 357 -10.16 -13.61 -1.25
CA ASP A 357 -8.90 -14.31 -1.54
C ASP A 357 -8.70 -14.52 -3.05
N ASP A 358 -9.73 -14.98 -3.76
CA ASP A 358 -9.67 -15.20 -5.21
C ASP A 358 -9.51 -13.88 -5.99
N HIS A 359 -10.13 -12.80 -5.50
CA HIS A 359 -10.00 -11.47 -6.10
C HIS A 359 -8.62 -10.88 -5.87
N LEU A 360 -8.10 -10.94 -4.64
CA LEU A 360 -6.77 -10.48 -4.27
C LEU A 360 -5.69 -11.26 -5.03
N LYS A 361 -5.77 -12.58 -5.01
CA LYS A 361 -4.82 -13.46 -5.70
C LYS A 361 -4.79 -13.18 -7.19
N ALA A 362 -5.95 -13.11 -7.84
CA ALA A 362 -6.01 -12.77 -9.26
C ALA A 362 -5.36 -11.39 -9.52
N ALA A 363 -5.68 -10.39 -8.70
CA ALA A 363 -5.17 -9.04 -8.90
C ALA A 363 -3.65 -8.92 -8.73
N LEU A 364 -3.09 -9.55 -7.69
CA LEU A 364 -1.64 -9.57 -7.45
C LEU A 364 -0.89 -10.39 -8.51
N ARG A 365 -1.45 -11.52 -9.00
CA ARG A 365 -0.84 -12.29 -10.10
C ARG A 365 -0.79 -11.53 -11.42
N VAL A 366 -1.74 -10.61 -11.66
CA VAL A 366 -1.72 -9.71 -12.81
C VAL A 366 -0.55 -8.72 -12.71
N LEU A 367 -0.32 -8.18 -11.51
CA LEU A 367 0.71 -7.16 -11.27
C LEU A 367 2.13 -7.76 -11.16
N SER A 368 2.24 -9.01 -10.73
CA SER A 368 3.51 -9.74 -10.55
C SER A 368 4.00 -10.39 -11.84
N ASN A 369 5.15 -9.96 -12.35
CA ASN A 369 5.74 -10.59 -13.53
C ASN A 369 6.40 -11.95 -13.23
N ASN A 370 6.81 -12.19 -11.98
CA ASN A 370 7.54 -13.40 -11.58
C ASN A 370 6.63 -14.64 -11.44
N THR A 371 5.31 -14.44 -11.34
CA THR A 371 4.39 -15.56 -11.20
C THR A 371 4.17 -16.26 -12.54
N LYS A 372 4.53 -17.54 -12.67
CA LYS A 372 4.31 -18.32 -13.90
C LYS A 372 2.82 -18.49 -14.22
N LEU A 373 2.49 -18.46 -15.51
CA LEU A 373 1.15 -18.80 -16.00
C LEU A 373 0.96 -20.32 -16.02
N THR A 374 -0.23 -20.77 -15.62
CA THR A 374 -0.64 -22.17 -15.71
C THR A 374 -0.92 -22.56 -17.17
N PRO A 375 -0.87 -23.85 -17.53
CA PRO A 375 -1.19 -24.30 -18.89
C PRO A 375 -2.59 -23.86 -19.36
N ARG A 376 -3.56 -23.76 -18.43
CA ARG A 376 -4.90 -23.27 -18.73
C ARG A 376 -4.88 -21.79 -19.10
N GLU A 377 -4.16 -20.97 -18.33
CA GLU A 377 -4.02 -19.53 -18.58
C GLU A 377 -3.29 -19.26 -19.89
N ILE A 378 -2.25 -20.03 -20.20
CA ILE A 378 -1.54 -19.97 -21.48
C ILE A 378 -2.47 -20.32 -22.63
N ARG A 379 -3.28 -21.39 -22.49
CA ARG A 379 -4.30 -21.73 -23.50
C ARG A 379 -5.28 -20.58 -23.72
N THR A 380 -5.77 -19.96 -22.64
CA THR A 380 -6.65 -18.78 -22.72
C THR A 380 -5.97 -17.62 -23.44
N ALA A 381 -4.68 -17.37 -23.21
CA ALA A 381 -3.90 -16.34 -23.90
C ALA A 381 -3.99 -16.48 -25.43
N PHE A 382 -3.71 -17.70 -25.92
CA PHE A 382 -3.74 -18.01 -27.35
C PHE A 382 -5.15 -17.96 -27.93
N GLN A 383 -6.16 -18.38 -27.17
CA GLN A 383 -7.56 -18.37 -27.62
C GLN A 383 -8.17 -16.97 -27.65
N ALA A 384 -7.77 -16.08 -26.74
CA ALA A 384 -8.28 -14.71 -26.67
C ALA A 384 -7.80 -13.85 -27.85
N HIS A 385 -6.70 -14.23 -28.50
CA HIS A 385 -6.16 -13.57 -29.69
C HIS A 385 -6.02 -12.04 -29.56
N LEU A 386 -5.64 -11.58 -28.36
CA LEU A 386 -5.53 -10.15 -28.05
C LEU A 386 -4.32 -9.49 -28.71
N ILE A 387 -3.25 -10.26 -28.88
CA ILE A 387 -1.99 -9.86 -29.53
C ILE A 387 -1.60 -10.93 -30.55
N PRO A 388 -0.70 -10.62 -31.50
CA PRO A 388 -0.21 -11.62 -32.45
C PRO A 388 0.35 -12.85 -31.73
N GLN A 389 0.09 -14.03 -32.30
CA GLN A 389 0.49 -15.31 -31.70
C GLN A 389 2.01 -15.38 -31.44
N GLU A 390 2.81 -14.85 -32.36
CA GLU A 390 4.26 -14.67 -32.25
C GLU A 390 4.67 -13.98 -30.93
N LYS A 391 4.00 -12.87 -30.59
CA LYS A 391 4.29 -12.12 -29.36
C LYS A 391 3.94 -12.89 -28.10
N ILE A 392 2.89 -13.71 -28.12
CA ILE A 392 2.57 -14.58 -26.97
C ILE A 392 3.72 -15.58 -26.75
N PHE A 393 4.29 -16.14 -27.82
CA PHE A 393 5.47 -17.00 -27.69
C PHE A 393 6.68 -16.25 -27.14
N ASP A 394 6.94 -15.04 -27.62
CA ASP A 394 8.05 -14.21 -27.15
C ASP A 394 7.92 -13.88 -25.66
N LEU A 395 6.71 -13.52 -25.21
CA LEU A 395 6.41 -13.24 -23.80
C LEU A 395 6.52 -14.47 -22.90
N LEU A 396 6.28 -15.66 -23.44
CA LEU A 396 6.41 -16.93 -22.72
C LEU A 396 7.82 -17.54 -22.86
N GLU A 397 8.73 -16.83 -23.55
CA GLU A 397 10.10 -17.27 -23.83
C GLU A 397 10.15 -18.65 -24.52
N ILE A 398 9.23 -18.89 -25.46
CA ILE A 398 9.13 -20.15 -26.20
C ILE A 398 9.95 -20.04 -27.50
N PRO A 399 11.03 -20.84 -27.65
CA PRO A 399 11.88 -20.79 -28.84
C PRO A 399 11.12 -21.15 -30.12
N ALA A 400 11.47 -20.50 -31.24
CA ALA A 400 10.79 -20.62 -32.53
C ALA A 400 10.62 -22.08 -32.99
N GLU A 401 11.65 -22.89 -32.82
CA GLU A 401 11.68 -24.31 -33.19
C GLU A 401 10.73 -25.19 -32.36
N ARG A 402 10.29 -24.71 -31.19
CA ARG A 402 9.37 -25.44 -30.30
C ARG A 402 7.92 -24.98 -30.40
N ARG A 403 7.64 -23.86 -31.07
CA ARG A 403 6.30 -23.24 -31.11
C ARG A 403 5.21 -24.15 -31.65
N PHE A 404 5.48 -24.84 -32.76
CA PHE A 404 4.52 -25.76 -33.36
C PHE A 404 4.18 -26.94 -32.42
N GLY A 405 5.22 -27.57 -31.84
CA GLY A 405 5.05 -28.65 -30.87
C GLY A 405 4.31 -28.19 -29.61
N TYR A 406 4.57 -26.95 -29.17
CA TYR A 406 3.92 -26.34 -28.01
C TYR A 406 2.42 -26.14 -28.22
N LEU A 407 2.00 -25.57 -29.36
CA LEU A 407 0.57 -25.44 -29.71
C LEU A 407 -0.12 -26.80 -29.81
N LYS A 408 0.51 -27.75 -30.51
CA LYS A 408 -0.01 -29.11 -30.66
C LYS A 408 -0.21 -29.77 -29.30
N GLY A 409 0.76 -29.65 -28.40
CA GLY A 409 0.69 -30.17 -27.02
C GLY A 409 -0.45 -29.57 -26.20
N MET A 410 -0.87 -28.34 -26.50
CA MET A 410 -2.01 -27.67 -25.87
C MET A 410 -3.34 -27.90 -26.59
N GLY A 411 -3.37 -28.60 -27.73
CA GLY A 411 -4.56 -28.77 -28.56
C GLY A 411 -4.99 -27.50 -29.29
N LEU A 412 -4.05 -26.59 -29.57
CA LEU A 412 -4.28 -25.34 -30.29
C LEU A 412 -3.75 -25.42 -31.72
N LYS A 413 -4.33 -24.64 -32.62
CA LYS A 413 -3.88 -24.50 -34.02
C LYS A 413 -3.07 -23.20 -34.18
N PRO A 414 -2.13 -23.14 -35.14
CA PRO A 414 -1.54 -21.87 -35.56
C PRO A 414 -2.64 -20.89 -35.99
N ASN A 415 -2.55 -19.65 -35.56
CA ASN A 415 -3.45 -18.58 -35.95
C ASN A 415 -2.63 -17.38 -36.45
N ASN A 416 -2.86 -17.01 -37.72
CA ASN A 416 -2.23 -15.86 -38.39
C ASN A 416 -3.20 -14.69 -38.55
N GLU A 417 -4.36 -14.72 -37.89
CA GLU A 417 -5.31 -13.62 -37.90
C GLU A 417 -4.73 -12.35 -37.26
N ALA A 418 -5.33 -11.21 -37.61
CA ALA A 418 -5.00 -9.95 -36.98
C ALA A 418 -5.51 -9.92 -35.53
N PRO A 419 -4.79 -9.26 -34.60
CA PRO A 419 -5.19 -9.19 -33.19
C PRO A 419 -6.62 -8.67 -33.03
N GLN A 420 -7.40 -9.25 -32.12
CA GLN A 420 -8.77 -8.79 -31.84
C GLN A 420 -8.82 -7.52 -31.00
N SER A 421 -7.76 -7.20 -30.26
CA SER A 421 -7.74 -6.01 -29.42
C SER A 421 -7.53 -4.74 -30.25
N GLN A 422 -8.47 -3.81 -30.14
CA GLN A 422 -8.38 -2.49 -30.76
C GLN A 422 -7.12 -1.73 -30.34
N THR A 423 -6.64 -1.91 -29.10
CA THR A 423 -5.40 -1.27 -28.63
C THR A 423 -4.22 -1.65 -29.51
N TYR A 424 -4.07 -2.92 -29.87
CA TYR A 424 -2.96 -3.39 -30.69
C TYR A 424 -3.15 -3.13 -32.19
N GLN A 425 -4.38 -2.91 -32.63
CA GLN A 425 -4.69 -2.44 -33.99
C GLN A 425 -4.37 -0.95 -34.15
N MET A 426 -4.80 -0.12 -33.18
CA MET A 426 -4.67 1.34 -33.21
C MET A 426 -3.28 1.81 -32.78
N PHE A 427 -2.67 1.10 -31.85
CA PHE A 427 -1.34 1.39 -31.32
C PHE A 427 -0.47 0.15 -31.52
N PRO A 428 0.08 -0.10 -32.72
CA PRO A 428 1.01 -1.20 -32.91
C PRO A 428 2.28 -1.03 -32.05
N GLU A 429 3.08 -2.09 -31.93
CA GLU A 429 4.43 -1.96 -31.37
C GLU A 429 5.29 -1.05 -32.23
N VAL A 430 6.19 -0.33 -31.54
CA VAL A 430 7.57 0.04 -31.89
C VAL A 430 7.86 1.52 -31.59
N GLY A 431 8.87 1.75 -30.76
CA GLY A 431 9.80 2.87 -30.86
C GLY A 431 11.13 2.33 -31.40
N ALA A 432 12.00 3.16 -31.96
CA ALA A 432 13.12 2.70 -32.79
C ALA A 432 14.21 1.88 -32.07
N THR A 433 14.19 1.83 -30.72
CA THR A 433 15.30 1.29 -29.93
C THR A 433 14.98 -0.05 -29.26
N GLU A 434 16.02 -0.83 -28.97
CA GLU A 434 15.91 -2.07 -28.17
C GLU A 434 15.24 -1.81 -26.81
N LEU A 435 15.48 -0.62 -26.23
CA LEU A 435 14.88 -0.21 -24.98
C LEU A 435 13.37 0.04 -25.09
N ASP A 436 12.91 0.64 -26.19
CA ASP A 436 11.48 0.80 -26.47
C ASP A 436 10.80 -0.57 -26.53
N HIS A 437 11.40 -1.52 -27.25
CA HIS A 437 10.89 -2.90 -27.34
C HIS A 437 10.79 -3.57 -25.96
N LYS A 438 11.84 -3.44 -25.14
CA LYS A 438 11.85 -4.00 -23.79
C LYS A 438 10.78 -3.38 -22.88
N MET A 439 10.55 -2.07 -22.96
CA MET A 439 9.52 -1.39 -22.16
C MET A 439 8.12 -1.73 -22.64
N ASP A 440 7.92 -1.88 -23.95
CA ASP A 440 6.65 -2.31 -24.53
C ASP A 440 6.32 -3.74 -24.11
N GLN A 441 7.28 -4.67 -24.23
CA GLN A 441 7.12 -6.07 -23.86
C GLN A 441 6.64 -6.23 -22.41
N LYS A 442 7.20 -5.46 -21.47
CA LYS A 442 6.77 -5.46 -20.07
C LYS A 442 5.30 -5.05 -19.90
N MET A 443 4.87 -4.00 -20.62
CA MET A 443 3.49 -3.52 -20.52
C MET A 443 2.52 -4.46 -21.23
N THR A 444 2.91 -4.98 -22.39
CA THR A 444 2.18 -6.00 -23.15
C THR A 444 2.00 -7.27 -22.30
N ALA A 445 3.01 -7.69 -21.55
CA ALA A 445 2.92 -8.81 -20.60
C ALA A 445 1.86 -8.56 -19.52
N PHE A 446 1.86 -7.36 -18.90
CA PHE A 446 0.86 -6.96 -17.93
C PHE A 446 -0.54 -6.98 -18.53
N LEU A 447 -0.76 -6.37 -19.70
CA LEU A 447 -2.07 -6.30 -20.35
C LEU A 447 -2.57 -7.71 -20.73
N LEU A 448 -1.68 -8.58 -21.20
CA LEU A 448 -2.02 -9.98 -21.47
C LEU A 448 -2.49 -10.69 -20.20
N ARG A 449 -1.73 -10.57 -19.10
CA ARG A 449 -2.10 -11.13 -17.78
C ARG A 449 -3.43 -10.57 -17.29
N LEU A 450 -3.64 -9.26 -17.40
CA LEU A 450 -4.85 -8.55 -17.00
C LEU A 450 -6.09 -9.18 -17.64
N ASN A 451 -6.04 -9.51 -18.92
CA ASN A 451 -7.17 -10.12 -19.62
C ASN A 451 -7.38 -11.61 -19.33
N ILE A 452 -6.30 -12.35 -19.07
CA ILE A 452 -6.38 -13.81 -18.86
C ILE A 452 -6.79 -14.15 -17.43
N LEU A 453 -6.23 -13.41 -16.46
CA LEU A 453 -6.32 -13.73 -15.04
C LEU A 453 -7.48 -12.99 -14.35
N ALA A 454 -7.92 -11.87 -14.92
CA ALA A 454 -8.88 -11.00 -14.29
C ALA A 454 -10.02 -10.61 -15.23
N SER A 455 -11.23 -10.55 -14.69
CA SER A 455 -12.41 -10.06 -15.38
C SER A 455 -13.31 -9.31 -14.41
N GLY A 456 -14.18 -8.45 -14.94
CA GLY A 456 -15.10 -7.67 -14.12
C GLY A 456 -14.36 -6.76 -13.16
N TYR A 457 -14.75 -6.88 -11.90
CA TYR A 457 -14.16 -6.19 -10.77
C TYR A 457 -12.64 -6.42 -10.62
N ARG A 458 -12.15 -7.65 -10.80
CA ARG A 458 -10.71 -7.96 -10.62
C ARG A 458 -9.84 -7.18 -11.59
N GLN A 459 -10.32 -7.06 -12.82
CA GLN A 459 -9.62 -6.33 -13.88
C GLN A 459 -9.52 -4.84 -13.53
N GLN A 460 -10.61 -4.27 -13.01
CA GLN A 460 -10.65 -2.87 -12.57
C GLN A 460 -9.66 -2.60 -11.44
N VAL A 461 -9.58 -3.47 -10.43
CA VAL A 461 -8.62 -3.33 -9.31
C VAL A 461 -7.18 -3.40 -9.80
N SER A 462 -6.85 -4.41 -10.60
CA SER A 462 -5.49 -4.55 -11.16
C SER A 462 -5.10 -3.36 -12.03
N LEU A 463 -6.04 -2.86 -12.85
CA LEU A 463 -5.76 -1.72 -13.71
C LEU A 463 -5.55 -0.45 -12.88
N ILE A 464 -6.42 -0.15 -11.91
CA ILE A 464 -6.23 1.00 -10.99
C ILE A 464 -4.87 0.89 -10.29
N GLY A 465 -4.55 -0.26 -9.69
CA GLY A 465 -3.26 -0.47 -9.03
C GLY A 465 -2.07 -0.22 -9.97
N LYS A 466 -2.19 -0.61 -11.25
CA LYS A 466 -1.13 -0.37 -12.24
C LYS A 466 -1.03 1.09 -12.70
N LEU A 467 -2.16 1.79 -12.80
CA LEU A 467 -2.18 3.21 -13.16
C LEU A 467 -1.49 4.05 -12.08
N GLU A 468 -1.81 3.79 -10.81
CA GLU A 468 -1.20 4.46 -9.66
C GLU A 468 0.31 4.14 -9.54
N ASP A 469 0.68 2.86 -9.64
CA ASP A 469 2.09 2.41 -9.69
C ASP A 469 2.86 3.11 -10.82
N ARG A 470 2.27 3.18 -12.02
CA ARG A 470 2.91 3.87 -13.13
C ARG A 470 3.05 5.36 -12.87
N ALA A 471 2.02 6.03 -12.36
CA ALA A 471 2.05 7.45 -12.06
C ALA A 471 3.15 7.79 -11.03
N ASP A 472 3.24 7.03 -9.93
CA ASP A 472 4.28 7.23 -8.92
C ASP A 472 5.70 7.03 -9.51
N ASN A 473 5.89 5.98 -10.31
CA ASN A 473 7.18 5.74 -10.97
C ASN A 473 7.58 6.84 -11.98
N LEU A 474 6.62 7.58 -12.55
CA LEU A 474 6.90 8.70 -13.46
C LEU A 474 7.41 9.94 -12.71
N GLN A 475 7.08 10.12 -11.43
CA GLN A 475 7.60 11.24 -10.63
C GLN A 475 9.12 11.20 -10.48
N ASP A 476 9.71 10.02 -10.58
CA ASP A 476 11.16 9.78 -10.49
C ASP A 476 11.84 9.62 -11.86
N LEU A 477 11.12 9.90 -12.95
CA LEU A 477 11.59 9.60 -14.31
C LEU A 477 12.87 10.37 -14.68
N GLU A 478 13.01 11.60 -14.20
CA GLU A 478 14.15 12.48 -14.48
C GLU A 478 15.52 11.87 -14.12
N LYS A 479 15.53 10.89 -13.22
CA LYS A 479 16.74 10.21 -12.74
C LYS A 479 17.30 9.19 -13.73
N PHE A 480 16.58 8.90 -14.80
CA PHE A 480 17.01 7.98 -15.85
C PHE A 480 17.62 8.74 -17.05
N PRO A 481 18.49 8.11 -17.86
CA PRO A 481 18.92 8.69 -19.12
C PRO A 481 17.74 9.03 -20.03
N ILE A 482 17.83 10.11 -20.81
CA ILE A 482 16.73 10.64 -21.64
C ILE A 482 16.06 9.58 -22.52
N GLU A 483 16.85 8.74 -23.19
CA GLU A 483 16.37 7.62 -24.02
C GLU A 483 15.44 6.67 -23.24
N ARG A 484 15.79 6.41 -21.97
CA ARG A 484 14.99 5.58 -21.08
C ARG A 484 13.74 6.29 -20.61
N GLN A 485 13.81 7.60 -20.37
CA GLN A 485 12.63 8.40 -20.03
C GLN A 485 11.60 8.32 -21.16
N LEU A 486 12.02 8.63 -22.39
CA LEU A 486 11.17 8.57 -23.58
C LEU A 486 10.62 7.17 -23.84
N SER A 487 11.44 6.12 -23.71
CA SER A 487 10.97 4.72 -23.87
C SER A 487 9.85 4.36 -22.87
N ILE A 488 9.98 4.81 -21.61
CA ILE A 488 8.97 4.59 -20.58
C ILE A 488 7.68 5.35 -20.91
N LEU A 489 7.78 6.61 -21.32
CA LEU A 489 6.62 7.44 -21.65
C LEU A 489 5.88 6.93 -22.89
N ARG A 490 6.61 6.53 -23.93
CA ARG A 490 6.05 5.92 -25.15
C ARG A 490 5.28 4.64 -24.83
N SER A 491 5.89 3.72 -24.07
CA SER A 491 5.21 2.49 -23.63
C SER A 491 3.97 2.80 -22.78
N THR A 492 4.07 3.77 -21.86
CA THR A 492 2.94 4.19 -21.02
C THR A 492 1.78 4.72 -21.84
N CYS A 493 2.05 5.60 -22.82
CA CYS A 493 1.03 6.18 -23.69
C CYS A 493 0.44 5.15 -24.66
N LYS A 494 1.28 4.48 -25.46
CA LYS A 494 0.86 3.56 -26.54
C LYS A 494 0.21 2.27 -26.02
N ARG A 495 0.49 1.86 -24.77
CA ARG A 495 -0.06 0.62 -24.18
C ARG A 495 -1.04 0.89 -23.06
N LEU A 496 -0.57 1.45 -21.95
CA LEU A 496 -1.34 1.49 -20.72
C LEU A 496 -2.49 2.50 -20.79
N ILE A 497 -2.19 3.76 -21.14
CA ILE A 497 -3.20 4.81 -21.26
C ILE A 497 -4.13 4.49 -22.43
N ALA A 498 -3.59 4.11 -23.59
CA ALA A 498 -4.40 3.68 -24.74
C ALA A 498 -5.39 2.55 -24.38
N TRP A 499 -4.93 1.51 -23.67
CA TRP A 499 -5.80 0.44 -23.21
C TRP A 499 -6.87 0.96 -22.25
N ALA A 500 -6.47 1.77 -21.27
CA ALA A 500 -7.39 2.34 -20.31
C ALA A 500 -8.45 3.22 -20.98
N MET A 501 -8.08 4.02 -21.98
CA MET A 501 -8.99 4.86 -22.76
C MET A 501 -9.94 4.07 -23.67
N LEU A 502 -9.53 2.89 -24.15
CA LEU A 502 -10.40 2.00 -24.93
C LEU A 502 -11.37 1.20 -24.04
N ASP A 503 -10.93 0.81 -22.85
CA ASP A 503 -11.78 0.17 -21.83
C ASP A 503 -12.61 1.21 -21.04
N TYR A 504 -12.37 2.50 -21.27
CA TYR A 504 -13.05 3.62 -20.63
C TYR A 504 -14.42 3.87 -21.27
N ASP A 505 -15.48 3.51 -20.55
CA ASP A 505 -16.85 3.95 -20.84
C ASP A 505 -17.33 4.95 -19.76
N PRO A 506 -17.46 6.25 -20.08
CA PRO A 506 -17.96 7.27 -19.15
C PRO A 506 -19.41 7.01 -18.69
N LYS A 507 -20.17 6.12 -19.35
CA LYS A 507 -21.56 5.75 -19.03
C LYS A 507 -21.71 4.46 -18.19
N ASN A 508 -20.63 3.98 -17.58
CA ASN A 508 -20.58 3.00 -16.48
C ASN A 508 -20.79 1.50 -16.82
N LYS A 509 -19.66 0.76 -16.80
CA LYS A 509 -19.57 -0.59 -16.20
C LYS A 509 -18.35 -0.79 -15.30
N ARG A 510 -17.24 -0.05 -15.49
CA ARG A 510 -15.96 -0.15 -14.74
C ARG A 510 -15.16 1.16 -14.72
N PRO A 511 -15.58 2.19 -13.96
CA PRO A 511 -14.86 3.47 -13.92
C PRO A 511 -13.44 3.34 -13.35
N LEU A 512 -12.47 4.04 -13.91
CA LEU A 512 -11.08 4.11 -13.39
C LEU A 512 -10.83 5.31 -12.47
N TYR A 513 -11.91 6.02 -12.11
CA TYR A 513 -11.93 7.20 -11.23
C TYR A 513 -10.84 8.21 -11.58
N ASN A 514 -10.15 8.77 -10.59
CA ASN A 514 -9.09 9.74 -10.81
C ASN A 514 -7.71 9.11 -11.09
N ALA A 515 -7.55 7.79 -10.94
CA ALA A 515 -6.29 7.09 -11.23
C ALA A 515 -5.85 7.26 -12.70
N LEU A 516 -6.80 7.20 -13.64
CA LEU A 516 -6.50 7.41 -15.07
C LEU A 516 -6.17 8.89 -15.39
N PRO A 517 -6.99 9.88 -14.98
CA PRO A 517 -6.61 11.29 -15.08
C PRO A 517 -5.23 11.60 -14.49
N ARG A 518 -4.91 11.09 -13.30
CA ARG A 518 -3.60 11.29 -12.66
C ARG A 518 -2.47 10.77 -13.55
N LEU A 519 -2.58 9.56 -14.08
CA LEU A 519 -1.55 9.02 -14.96
C LEU A 519 -1.38 9.85 -16.24
N ILE A 520 -2.49 10.31 -16.84
CA ILE A 520 -2.44 11.19 -18.03
C ILE A 520 -1.72 12.49 -17.69
N ASP A 521 -2.09 13.14 -16.57
CA ASP A 521 -1.50 14.39 -16.13
C ASP A 521 0.00 14.27 -15.86
N GLU A 522 0.41 13.23 -15.13
CA GLU A 522 1.83 12.98 -14.85
C GLU A 522 2.61 12.71 -16.14
N THR A 523 2.04 11.93 -17.07
CA THR A 523 2.67 11.64 -18.36
C THR A 523 2.84 12.92 -19.20
N VAL A 524 1.81 13.77 -19.25
CA VAL A 524 1.88 15.08 -19.93
C VAL A 524 2.93 15.97 -19.27
N GLY A 525 2.95 16.06 -17.94
CA GLY A 525 3.92 16.83 -17.18
C GLY A 525 5.36 16.44 -17.49
N GLN A 526 5.65 15.13 -17.50
CA GLN A 526 6.99 14.62 -17.84
C GLN A 526 7.37 14.91 -19.29
N TYR A 527 6.47 14.76 -20.26
CA TYR A 527 6.74 15.14 -21.65
C TYR A 527 7.00 16.64 -21.79
N CYS A 528 6.17 17.50 -21.17
CA CYS A 528 6.37 18.95 -21.21
C CYS A 528 7.73 19.35 -20.62
N ARG A 529 8.16 18.70 -19.52
CA ARG A 529 9.50 18.91 -18.97
C ARG A 529 10.59 18.53 -19.96
N ILE A 530 10.50 17.32 -20.53
CA ILE A 530 11.49 16.85 -21.52
C ILE A 530 11.54 17.76 -22.74
N MET A 531 10.41 18.22 -23.27
CA MET A 531 10.39 19.16 -24.41
C MET A 531 11.10 20.48 -24.11
N ASN A 532 11.06 20.93 -22.86
CA ASN A 532 11.72 22.16 -22.44
C ASN A 532 13.23 21.96 -22.23
N GLU A 533 13.63 20.80 -21.70
CA GLU A 533 15.03 20.53 -21.30
C GLU A 533 15.86 19.85 -22.42
N TYR A 534 15.23 19.02 -23.25
CA TYR A 534 15.86 18.10 -24.23
C TYR A 534 15.13 18.15 -25.57
N LYS A 535 14.87 19.37 -26.08
CA LYS A 535 14.07 19.57 -27.28
C LYS A 535 14.56 18.78 -28.50
N ASP A 536 15.88 18.62 -28.64
CA ASP A 536 16.51 17.96 -29.79
C ASP A 536 16.35 16.42 -29.75
N ASP A 537 15.98 15.85 -28.60
CA ASP A 537 15.75 14.41 -28.41
C ASP A 537 14.29 13.98 -28.69
N ILE A 538 13.38 14.95 -28.85
CA ILE A 538 11.96 14.72 -29.15
C ILE A 538 11.77 14.36 -30.62
N THR A 539 11.09 13.25 -30.87
CA THR A 539 10.76 12.80 -32.23
C THR A 539 9.35 13.24 -32.64
N PRO A 540 9.03 13.27 -33.94
CA PRO A 540 7.65 13.55 -34.41
C PRO A 540 6.60 12.58 -33.82
N ASP A 541 7.00 11.34 -33.54
CA ASP A 541 6.17 10.36 -32.86
C ASP A 541 5.83 10.80 -31.43
N ASP A 542 6.81 11.36 -30.70
CA ASP A 542 6.60 11.89 -29.35
C ASP A 542 5.65 13.09 -29.37
N GLU A 543 5.80 14.00 -30.34
CA GLU A 543 4.89 15.14 -30.52
C GLU A 543 3.45 14.68 -30.78
N ALA A 544 3.27 13.64 -31.60
CA ALA A 544 1.96 13.04 -31.86
C ALA A 544 1.34 12.42 -30.61
N LEU A 545 2.14 11.71 -29.79
CA LEU A 545 1.68 11.14 -28.51
C LEU A 545 1.26 12.23 -27.52
N ILE A 546 2.01 13.33 -27.45
CA ILE A 546 1.69 14.46 -26.56
C ILE A 546 0.39 15.13 -26.98
N ALA A 547 0.19 15.34 -28.29
CA ALA A 547 -1.05 15.88 -28.82
C ALA A 547 -2.25 14.99 -28.46
N GLN A 548 -2.10 13.67 -28.60
CA GLN A 548 -3.11 12.70 -28.22
C GLN A 548 -3.39 12.68 -26.71
N LEU A 549 -2.35 12.72 -25.86
CA LEU A 549 -2.50 12.81 -24.41
C LEU A 549 -3.24 14.09 -24.00
N THR A 550 -2.93 15.21 -24.65
CA THR A 550 -3.58 16.50 -24.40
C THR A 550 -5.07 16.47 -24.78
N ASP A 551 -5.43 15.72 -25.83
CA ASP A 551 -6.84 15.47 -26.17
C ASP A 551 -7.53 14.58 -25.13
N TRP A 552 -6.88 13.47 -24.74
CA TRP A 552 -7.37 12.59 -23.67
C TRP A 552 -7.54 13.31 -22.34
N GLN A 553 -6.63 14.23 -21.99
CA GLN A 553 -6.71 15.04 -20.78
C GLN A 553 -8.00 15.88 -20.71
N LYS A 554 -8.56 16.27 -21.86
CA LYS A 554 -9.81 17.04 -21.98
C LYS A 554 -11.06 16.16 -22.00
N THR A 555 -10.93 14.92 -22.46
CA THR A 555 -12.06 13.99 -22.63
C THR A 555 -12.28 13.07 -21.44
N VAL A 556 -11.22 12.75 -20.68
CA VAL A 556 -11.33 11.89 -19.49
C VAL A 556 -12.10 12.59 -18.37
N LYS A 557 -13.10 11.89 -17.80
CA LYS A 557 -13.88 12.39 -16.67
C LYS A 557 -12.99 12.51 -15.43
N ARG A 558 -12.98 13.70 -14.85
CA ARG A 558 -12.39 14.00 -13.55
C ARG A 558 -13.49 14.02 -12.50
N TYR A 559 -13.31 13.24 -11.46
CA TYR A 559 -14.20 13.22 -10.32
C TYR A 559 -13.74 14.30 -9.34
N LYS A 560 -14.67 15.12 -8.84
CA LYS A 560 -14.37 16.16 -7.87
C LYS A 560 -14.19 15.52 -6.50
N ASN A 561 -13.02 15.71 -5.89
CA ASN A 561 -12.82 15.32 -4.51
C ASN A 561 -13.41 16.42 -3.62
N ALA A 562 -14.26 16.07 -2.67
CA ALA A 562 -14.83 17.06 -1.74
C ALA A 562 -13.81 17.50 -0.66
N PHE A 563 -12.70 16.76 -0.53
CA PHE A 563 -11.70 16.91 0.52
C PHE A 563 -10.40 17.58 0.07
N ILE A 564 -10.24 17.93 -1.23
CA ILE A 564 -9.04 18.56 -1.79
C ILE A 564 -9.43 19.74 -2.69
#